data_AF-A0A9P0K7I4-F1
#
_entry.id   AF-A0A9P0K7I4-F1
#
_cell.length_a   1.000
_cell.length_b   1.000
_cell.length_c   1.000
_cell.angle_alpha   90.00
_cell.angle_beta   90.00
_cell.angle_gamma   90.00
#
_symmetry.space_group_name_H-M   'P 1'
#
loop_
_entity.id
_entity.type
_entity.pdbx_description
1 polymer ?
#
loop_
_entity_poly.entity_id
_entity_poly.type
_entity_poly.pdbx_seq_one_letter_code
_entity_poly.pdbx_strand_id
1 'polypeptide(L)'
;MATGRNEPVTPESPGTVEVKNAYFNSIYEKFDKNHNGTLEEEELREMLKHDGKIQDMIVQSIFIDSDKNNDGHISHDEFIAMVQNEKFRDKFDKYINVYIKHVLPRRRKRGKYADANYEEQYKCWPLPFGMVLISILQITCFVADQYTEKGQESISSHLIYDPTKRLEMWRYLTYMFVHIGVEHLTVNLCVQLLLGIPLEMVHKWWRVVLVYLAGVLAGSLCSSVTDPDVNLAGGSGGVYAILTAHIATILMNWREMSFPCIQLFIYLTVIVGDLAMSIYQRCWLRRSNGVGYVAHLAGALAGVLVGIWVLKNFRPTKKETYLWWVAVFTFSVLMGAMIVLNFVYDTWLRK
;
A
#
# COMPACT_ATOMS: atom_id res chain seq x y z
N MET A 1 -20.35 -31.96 -31.78
CA MET A 1 -19.98 -32.94 -30.73
C MET A 1 -18.61 -32.60 -30.20
N ALA A 2 -18.52 -32.35 -28.89
CA ALA A 2 -17.31 -32.00 -28.16
C ALA A 2 -16.41 -33.22 -27.93
N THR A 3 -15.11 -33.00 -27.71
CA THR A 3 -14.33 -33.72 -26.69
C THR A 3 -13.15 -32.84 -26.26
N GLY A 4 -13.31 -32.19 -25.10
CA GLY A 4 -12.21 -31.54 -24.39
C GLY A 4 -11.35 -32.60 -23.69
N ARG A 5 -10.03 -32.45 -23.77
CA ARG A 5 -9.10 -33.29 -23.00
C ARG A 5 -8.97 -32.69 -21.60
N ASN A 6 -9.38 -33.45 -20.60
CA ASN A 6 -9.07 -33.20 -19.19
C ASN A 6 -7.59 -33.55 -18.96
N GLU A 7 -6.75 -32.55 -18.74
CA GLU A 7 -5.44 -32.78 -18.11
C GLU A 7 -5.64 -32.93 -16.58
N PRO A 8 -4.94 -33.87 -15.92
CA PRO A 8 -5.11 -34.09 -14.50
C PRO A 8 -4.40 -32.98 -13.70
N VAL A 9 -5.16 -32.30 -12.84
CA VAL A 9 -4.64 -31.37 -11.83
C VAL A 9 -3.74 -32.16 -10.87
N THR A 10 -2.46 -31.80 -10.79
CA THR A 10 -1.53 -32.40 -9.82
C THR A 10 -1.97 -32.05 -8.39
N PRO A 11 -2.02 -33.02 -7.45
CA PRO A 11 -2.43 -32.74 -6.06
C PRO A 11 -1.46 -31.75 -5.38
N GLU A 12 -2.01 -30.75 -4.68
CA GLU A 12 -1.20 -29.82 -3.87
C GLU A 12 -0.46 -30.59 -2.76
N SER A 13 0.77 -30.18 -2.43
CA SER A 13 1.58 -30.85 -1.40
C SER A 13 0.94 -30.70 0.00
N PRO A 14 1.02 -31.71 0.88
CA PRO A 14 0.33 -31.70 2.18
C PRO A 14 0.67 -30.47 3.05
N GLY A 15 1.94 -30.05 3.07
CA GLY A 15 2.39 -28.91 3.88
C GLY A 15 1.90 -27.54 3.39
N THR A 16 1.47 -27.41 2.14
CA THR A 16 0.88 -26.15 1.62
C THR A 16 -0.60 -25.99 1.97
N VAL A 17 -1.29 -27.09 2.24
CA VAL A 17 -2.71 -27.10 2.60
C VAL A 17 -2.88 -26.77 4.09
N GLU A 18 -2.04 -27.33 4.96
CA GLU A 18 -2.08 -27.05 6.41
C GLU A 18 -1.83 -25.57 6.74
N VAL A 19 -0.88 -24.93 6.06
CA VAL A 19 -0.56 -23.50 6.31
C VAL A 19 -1.68 -22.57 5.82
N LYS A 20 -2.34 -22.90 4.70
CA LYS A 20 -3.50 -22.15 4.21
C LYS A 20 -4.69 -22.27 5.15
N ASN A 21 -4.96 -23.48 5.65
CA ASN A 21 -6.06 -23.75 6.57
C ASN A 21 -5.86 -22.96 7.87
N ALA A 22 -4.65 -22.96 8.47
CA ALA A 22 -4.37 -22.18 9.68
C ALA A 22 -4.63 -20.67 9.53
N TYR A 23 -4.36 -20.10 8.35
CA TYR A 23 -4.63 -18.69 8.05
C TYR A 23 -6.14 -18.39 7.96
N PHE A 24 -6.91 -19.24 7.28
CA PHE A 24 -8.35 -19.04 7.16
C PHE A 24 -9.08 -19.25 8.50
N ASN A 25 -8.59 -20.17 9.33
CA ASN A 25 -9.08 -20.34 10.69
C ASN A 25 -8.93 -19.05 11.52
N SER A 26 -7.79 -18.35 11.37
CA SER A 26 -7.56 -17.07 12.08
C SER A 26 -8.47 -15.92 11.62
N ILE A 27 -8.95 -15.96 10.36
CA ILE A 27 -9.93 -14.99 9.85
C ILE A 27 -11.31 -15.34 10.38
N TYR A 28 -11.67 -16.62 10.37
CA TYR A 28 -12.94 -17.10 10.89
C TYR A 28 -13.15 -16.70 12.35
N GLU A 29 -12.19 -17.00 13.23
CA GLU A 29 -12.23 -16.65 14.65
C GLU A 29 -12.31 -15.14 14.92
N LYS A 30 -11.82 -14.32 13.98
CA LYS A 30 -11.83 -12.86 14.11
C LYS A 30 -13.20 -12.24 13.84
N PHE A 31 -13.99 -12.86 12.98
CA PHE A 31 -15.30 -12.35 12.56
C PHE A 31 -16.47 -13.02 13.26
N ASP A 32 -16.25 -14.17 13.90
CA ASP A 32 -17.12 -14.75 14.91
C ASP A 32 -17.03 -13.91 16.20
N LYS A 33 -17.76 -12.79 16.23
CA LYS A 33 -17.68 -11.78 17.31
C LYS A 33 -18.38 -12.24 18.57
N ASN A 34 -19.41 -13.06 18.41
CA ASN A 34 -20.16 -13.61 19.54
C ASN A 34 -19.53 -14.92 20.07
N HIS A 35 -18.46 -15.42 19.42
CA HIS A 35 -17.73 -16.63 19.76
C HIS A 35 -18.62 -17.87 19.85
N ASN A 36 -19.66 -17.92 19.01
CA ASN A 36 -20.61 -19.02 18.99
C ASN A 36 -20.11 -20.22 18.15
N GLY A 37 -18.97 -20.07 17.47
CA GLY A 37 -18.36 -21.09 16.62
C GLY A 37 -18.88 -21.10 15.18
N THR A 38 -19.72 -20.14 14.80
CA THR A 38 -20.38 -20.00 13.49
C THR A 38 -20.38 -18.54 13.03
N LEU A 39 -20.44 -18.28 11.73
CA LEU A 39 -20.59 -16.92 11.20
C LEU A 39 -22.05 -16.66 10.81
N GLU A 40 -22.69 -15.69 11.46
CA GLU A 40 -24.05 -15.24 11.12
C GLU A 40 -24.07 -14.41 9.82
N GLU A 41 -25.24 -14.26 9.18
CA GLU A 41 -25.38 -13.46 7.95
C GLU A 41 -24.88 -12.03 8.17
N GLU A 42 -25.18 -11.44 9.32
CA GLU A 42 -24.73 -10.12 9.73
C GLU A 42 -23.21 -10.04 9.93
N GLU A 43 -22.58 -11.07 10.49
CA GLU A 43 -21.12 -11.13 10.69
C GLU A 43 -20.38 -11.36 9.37
N LEU A 44 -20.91 -12.23 8.50
CA LEU A 44 -20.41 -12.39 7.13
C LEU A 44 -20.62 -11.09 6.31
N ARG A 45 -21.76 -10.44 6.50
CA ARG A 45 -22.08 -9.17 5.88
C ARG A 45 -21.16 -8.08 6.38
N GLU A 46 -20.78 -8.04 7.65
CA GLU A 46 -19.76 -7.11 8.15
C GLU A 46 -18.36 -7.45 7.64
N MET A 47 -18.03 -8.74 7.55
CA MET A 47 -16.79 -9.22 6.95
C MET A 47 -16.64 -8.78 5.48
N LEU A 48 -17.73 -8.82 4.72
CA LEU A 48 -17.75 -8.50 3.28
C LEU A 48 -18.09 -7.03 3.00
N LYS A 49 -18.97 -6.39 3.76
CA LYS A 49 -19.38 -4.97 3.61
C LYS A 49 -18.54 -4.02 4.45
N HIS A 50 -17.24 -4.24 4.54
CA HIS A 50 -16.39 -3.29 5.25
C HIS A 50 -16.30 -1.90 4.55
N ASP A 51 -16.90 -1.72 3.35
CA ASP A 51 -16.77 -0.45 2.60
C ASP A 51 -18.00 -0.05 1.74
N GLY A 52 -19.20 -0.55 2.07
CA GLY A 52 -20.48 -0.06 1.50
C GLY A 52 -20.71 -0.23 -0.01
N LYS A 53 -19.77 -0.85 -0.75
CA LYS A 53 -19.85 -1.06 -2.21
C LYS A 53 -20.28 -2.46 -2.65
N ILE A 54 -20.40 -3.40 -1.71
CA ILE A 54 -20.95 -4.73 -2.01
C ILE A 54 -22.47 -4.64 -1.86
N GLN A 55 -23.19 -4.83 -2.97
CA GLN A 55 -24.66 -4.89 -2.95
C GLN A 55 -25.12 -6.04 -2.07
N ASP A 56 -26.13 -5.81 -1.23
CA ASP A 56 -26.73 -6.78 -0.31
C ASP A 56 -27.08 -8.09 -1.00
N MET A 57 -27.56 -7.99 -2.24
CA MET A 57 -27.91 -9.13 -3.08
C MET A 57 -26.73 -10.08 -3.34
N ILE A 58 -25.49 -9.58 -3.36
CA ILE A 58 -24.29 -10.39 -3.58
C ILE A 58 -23.88 -11.10 -2.29
N VAL A 59 -23.89 -10.39 -1.16
CA VAL A 59 -23.62 -10.99 0.17
C VAL A 59 -24.62 -12.10 0.44
N GLN A 60 -25.90 -11.82 0.20
CA GLN A 60 -26.98 -12.78 0.39
C GLN A 60 -26.83 -13.99 -0.56
N SER A 61 -26.44 -13.77 -1.82
CA SER A 61 -26.16 -14.89 -2.73
C SER A 61 -24.98 -15.76 -2.27
N ILE A 62 -23.94 -15.15 -1.70
CA ILE A 62 -22.77 -15.87 -1.17
C ILE A 62 -23.15 -16.64 0.08
N PHE A 63 -23.97 -16.06 0.95
CA PHE A 63 -24.48 -16.69 2.14
C PHE A 63 -25.29 -17.95 1.79
N ILE A 64 -26.31 -17.81 0.94
CA ILE A 64 -27.16 -18.91 0.48
C ILE A 64 -26.37 -20.01 -0.26
N ASP A 65 -25.37 -19.64 -1.05
CA ASP A 65 -24.55 -20.63 -1.77
C ASP A 65 -23.62 -21.43 -0.83
N SER A 66 -23.31 -20.88 0.35
CA SER A 66 -22.30 -21.40 1.29
C SER A 66 -22.90 -22.13 2.49
N ASP A 67 -24.06 -21.71 2.97
CA ASP A 67 -24.86 -22.39 4.00
C ASP A 67 -25.47 -23.68 3.41
N LYS A 68 -24.77 -24.81 3.56
CA LYS A 68 -25.14 -26.08 2.91
C LYS A 68 -26.23 -26.81 3.67
N ASN A 69 -26.26 -26.65 4.98
CA ASN A 69 -27.24 -27.28 5.85
C ASN A 69 -28.49 -26.40 6.07
N ASN A 70 -28.51 -25.16 5.54
CA ASN A 70 -29.57 -24.15 5.67
C ASN A 70 -29.91 -23.86 7.14
N ASP A 71 -28.90 -23.86 8.01
CA ASP A 71 -29.10 -23.58 9.43
C ASP A 71 -29.08 -22.08 9.74
N GLY A 72 -28.84 -21.22 8.74
CA GLY A 72 -28.79 -19.77 8.89
C GLY A 72 -27.45 -19.27 9.45
N HIS A 73 -26.44 -20.14 9.50
CA HIS A 73 -25.09 -19.86 9.93
C HIS A 73 -24.07 -20.48 8.97
N ILE A 74 -22.84 -19.97 8.96
CA ILE A 74 -21.75 -20.58 8.21
C ILE A 74 -20.78 -21.19 9.21
N SER A 75 -20.74 -22.52 9.23
CA SER A 75 -19.79 -23.27 10.05
C SER A 75 -18.36 -23.12 9.53
N HIS A 76 -17.40 -23.51 10.36
CA HIS A 76 -15.98 -23.42 10.03
C HIS A 76 -15.65 -24.22 8.76
N ASP A 77 -16.22 -25.40 8.61
CA ASP A 77 -15.99 -26.26 7.46
C ASP A 77 -16.64 -25.70 6.19
N GLU A 78 -17.81 -25.07 6.30
CA GLU A 78 -18.46 -24.37 5.19
C GLU A 78 -17.71 -23.10 4.78
N PHE A 79 -17.11 -22.39 5.73
CA PHE A 79 -16.26 -21.22 5.47
C PHE A 79 -15.00 -21.61 4.71
N ILE A 80 -14.31 -22.67 5.15
CA ILE A 80 -13.13 -23.18 4.44
C ILE A 80 -13.54 -23.66 3.04
N ALA A 81 -14.66 -24.38 2.92
CA ALA A 81 -15.19 -24.82 1.63
C ALA A 81 -15.57 -23.64 0.72
N MET A 82 -16.12 -22.55 1.27
CA MET A 82 -16.49 -21.33 0.55
C MET A 82 -15.25 -20.64 -0.04
N VAL A 83 -14.19 -20.45 0.76
CA VAL A 83 -12.96 -19.76 0.31
C VAL A 83 -12.16 -20.62 -0.68
N GLN A 84 -12.27 -21.94 -0.56
CA GLN A 84 -11.67 -22.90 -1.50
C GLN A 84 -12.56 -23.14 -2.73
N ASN A 85 -13.80 -22.64 -2.75
CA ASN A 85 -14.73 -22.81 -3.86
C ASN A 85 -14.27 -22.04 -5.10
N GLU A 86 -14.11 -22.74 -6.22
CA GLU A 86 -13.70 -22.15 -7.50
C GLU A 86 -14.61 -21.00 -7.93
N LYS A 87 -15.92 -21.04 -7.65
CA LYS A 87 -16.85 -19.96 -8.00
C LYS A 87 -16.63 -18.67 -7.20
N PHE A 88 -16.22 -18.80 -5.94
CA PHE A 88 -15.91 -17.65 -5.08
C PHE A 88 -14.57 -17.02 -5.48
N ARG A 89 -13.55 -17.85 -5.71
CA ARG A 89 -12.27 -17.42 -6.28
C ARG A 89 -12.47 -16.73 -7.63
N ASP A 90 -13.26 -17.30 -8.54
CA ASP A 90 -13.55 -16.69 -9.84
C ASP A 90 -14.24 -15.32 -9.73
N LYS A 91 -15.16 -15.14 -8.78
CA LYS A 91 -15.79 -13.82 -8.53
C LYS A 91 -14.75 -12.82 -8.00
N PHE A 92 -13.99 -13.18 -6.96
CA PHE A 92 -12.93 -12.34 -6.38
C PHE A 92 -11.82 -11.98 -7.40
N ASP A 93 -11.36 -12.99 -8.15
CA ASP A 93 -10.38 -12.86 -9.21
C ASP A 93 -10.89 -11.97 -10.34
N LYS A 94 -12.19 -12.01 -10.67
CA LYS A 94 -12.79 -11.11 -11.67
C LYS A 94 -12.73 -9.63 -11.24
N TYR A 95 -12.94 -9.32 -9.96
CA TYR A 95 -12.84 -7.95 -9.44
C TYR A 95 -11.40 -7.43 -9.43
N ILE A 96 -10.47 -8.25 -8.91
CA ILE A 96 -9.04 -7.94 -8.94
C ILE A 96 -8.54 -7.81 -10.38
N ASN A 97 -8.99 -8.66 -11.31
CA ASN A 97 -8.62 -8.59 -12.73
C ASN A 97 -9.12 -7.31 -13.45
N VAL A 98 -10.26 -6.74 -13.06
CA VAL A 98 -10.72 -5.46 -13.60
C VAL A 98 -9.82 -4.33 -13.15
N TYR A 99 -9.46 -4.28 -11.87
CA TYR A 99 -8.56 -3.26 -11.32
C TYR A 99 -7.14 -3.40 -11.87
N ILE A 100 -6.60 -4.62 -11.87
CA ILE A 100 -5.29 -4.98 -12.46
C ILE A 100 -5.22 -4.56 -13.92
N LYS A 101 -6.26 -4.78 -14.74
CA LYS A 101 -6.24 -4.36 -16.15
C LYS A 101 -6.10 -2.84 -16.35
N HIS A 102 -6.45 -2.06 -15.33
CA HIS A 102 -6.34 -0.60 -15.35
C HIS A 102 -5.08 -0.11 -14.67
N VAL A 103 -4.56 -0.78 -13.65
CA VAL A 103 -3.33 -0.36 -12.95
C VAL A 103 -2.08 -1.04 -13.50
N LEU A 104 -2.23 -2.14 -14.26
CA LEU A 104 -1.13 -2.92 -14.81
C LEU A 104 -1.03 -2.95 -16.34
N PRO A 105 0.21 -3.16 -16.83
CA PRO A 105 0.45 -3.25 -18.26
C PRO A 105 -0.09 -4.57 -18.83
N ARG A 106 -0.90 -4.51 -19.89
CA ARG A 106 -1.39 -5.67 -20.66
C ARG A 106 -0.30 -6.20 -21.60
N ARG A 107 0.01 -7.49 -21.52
CA ARG A 107 0.93 -8.14 -22.47
C ARG A 107 0.25 -8.37 -23.82
N ARG A 108 0.78 -7.79 -24.90
CA ARG A 108 0.43 -8.14 -26.29
C ARG A 108 1.01 -9.53 -26.61
N LYS A 109 0.16 -10.54 -26.84
CA LYS A 109 0.55 -11.90 -27.31
C LYS A 109 1.31 -11.76 -28.65
N ARG A 110 2.55 -12.26 -28.73
CA ARG A 110 3.26 -12.43 -30.01
C ARG A 110 4.17 -13.67 -29.90
N GLY A 111 3.86 -14.71 -30.68
CA GLY A 111 4.71 -15.89 -30.90
C GLY A 111 4.20 -17.21 -30.32
N LYS A 112 4.31 -18.29 -31.10
CA LYS A 112 3.86 -19.68 -30.87
C LYS A 112 4.64 -20.46 -29.79
N TYR A 113 5.61 -19.82 -29.12
CA TYR A 113 6.40 -20.36 -28.01
C TYR A 113 6.46 -19.35 -26.86
N ALA A 114 5.31 -18.78 -26.51
CA ALA A 114 5.21 -17.97 -25.31
C ALA A 114 5.20 -18.93 -24.11
N ASP A 115 6.35 -19.06 -23.44
CA ASP A 115 6.49 -19.76 -22.16
C ASP A 115 5.25 -19.60 -21.28
N ALA A 116 4.71 -20.74 -20.86
CA ALA A 116 3.44 -20.94 -20.19
C ALA A 116 3.31 -20.29 -18.80
N ASN A 117 4.24 -19.44 -18.34
CA ASN A 117 4.39 -19.18 -16.91
C ASN A 117 4.10 -17.74 -16.45
N TYR A 118 3.37 -16.93 -17.24
CA TYR A 118 3.04 -15.55 -16.84
C TYR A 118 1.64 -15.39 -16.23
N GLU A 119 0.67 -16.18 -16.70
CA GLU A 119 -0.70 -16.16 -16.19
C GLU A 119 -0.85 -17.06 -14.94
N GLU A 120 0.08 -18.01 -14.72
CA GLU A 120 0.10 -18.93 -13.57
C GLU A 120 0.76 -18.36 -12.29
N GLN A 121 1.12 -17.08 -12.27
CA GLN A 121 1.76 -16.44 -11.10
C GLN A 121 0.90 -15.36 -10.41
N TYR A 122 -0.42 -15.36 -10.63
CA TYR A 122 -1.34 -14.71 -9.68
C TYR A 122 -1.76 -15.72 -8.62
N LYS A 123 -0.81 -16.06 -7.76
CA LYS A 123 -1.14 -16.58 -6.44
C LYS A 123 -1.39 -15.35 -5.57
N CYS A 124 -2.26 -15.41 -4.57
CA CYS A 124 -2.35 -14.42 -3.47
C CYS A 124 -1.05 -14.38 -2.63
N TRP A 125 0.08 -14.71 -3.24
CA TRP A 125 1.38 -14.98 -2.68
C TRP A 125 2.46 -14.27 -3.53
N PRO A 126 3.29 -13.41 -2.92
CA PRO A 126 3.30 -13.11 -1.50
C PRO A 126 2.09 -12.24 -1.11
N LEU A 127 1.47 -12.56 0.02
CA LEU A 127 0.41 -11.77 0.64
C LEU A 127 0.86 -10.30 0.72
N PRO A 128 -0.02 -9.32 0.45
CA PRO A 128 0.29 -7.91 0.63
C PRO A 128 0.47 -7.64 2.13
N PHE A 129 1.71 -7.77 2.61
CA PHE A 129 2.06 -7.74 4.02
C PHE A 129 2.55 -6.36 4.46
N GLY A 130 3.30 -5.66 3.61
CA GLY A 130 4.05 -4.47 4.01
C GLY A 130 3.14 -3.31 4.38
N MET A 131 2.24 -2.95 3.47
CA MET A 131 1.29 -1.84 3.68
C MET A 131 0.32 -2.13 4.81
N VAL A 132 -0.15 -3.38 4.93
CA VAL A 132 -1.05 -3.79 6.02
C VAL A 132 -0.32 -3.71 7.36
N LEU A 133 0.91 -4.21 7.44
CA LEU A 133 1.72 -4.12 8.66
C LEU A 133 1.97 -2.67 9.09
N ILE A 134 2.40 -1.80 8.16
CA ILE A 134 2.64 -0.38 8.44
C ILE A 134 1.34 0.27 8.94
N SER A 135 0.20 0.00 8.29
CA SER A 135 -1.11 0.49 8.71
C SER A 135 -1.48 0.05 10.12
N ILE A 136 -1.28 -1.23 10.46
CA ILE A 136 -1.55 -1.74 11.81
C ILE A 136 -0.68 -1.01 12.83
N LEU A 137 0.62 -0.86 12.58
CA LEU A 137 1.54 -0.15 13.48
C LEU A 137 1.14 1.32 13.65
N GLN A 138 0.70 2.00 12.58
CA GLN A 138 0.20 3.38 12.63
C GLN A 138 -1.05 3.49 13.52
N ILE A 139 -2.02 2.58 13.35
CA ILE A 139 -3.22 2.52 14.19
C ILE A 139 -2.85 2.25 15.64
N THR A 140 -1.99 1.26 15.91
CA THR A 140 -1.55 0.91 17.26
C THR A 140 -0.88 2.09 17.95
N CYS A 141 0.04 2.78 17.26
CA CYS A 141 0.71 3.96 17.84
C CYS A 141 -0.28 5.10 18.08
N PHE A 142 -1.21 5.35 17.15
CA PHE A 142 -2.22 6.38 17.31
C PHE A 142 -3.16 6.10 18.49
N VAL A 143 -3.66 4.86 18.61
CA VAL A 143 -4.52 4.44 19.72
C VAL A 143 -3.77 4.52 21.05
N ALA A 144 -2.53 4.03 21.12
CA ALA A 144 -1.71 4.12 22.33
C ALA A 144 -1.51 5.58 22.79
N ASP A 145 -1.34 6.51 21.85
CA ASP A 145 -1.24 7.94 22.15
C ASP A 145 -2.54 8.52 22.74
N GLN A 146 -3.71 8.10 22.25
CA GLN A 146 -5.02 8.52 22.77
C GLN A 146 -5.27 8.06 24.22
N TYR A 147 -4.70 6.93 24.63
CA TYR A 147 -4.82 6.38 25.97
C TYR A 147 -3.71 6.83 26.93
N THR A 148 -2.79 7.68 26.50
CA THR A 148 -1.73 8.21 27.39
C THR A 148 -2.32 9.21 28.38
N GLU A 149 -2.08 9.01 29.69
CA GLU A 149 -2.58 9.90 30.74
C GLU A 149 -1.93 11.30 30.70
N LYS A 150 -2.67 12.32 31.16
CA LYS A 150 -2.16 13.69 31.26
C LYS A 150 -0.97 13.74 32.22
N GLY A 151 0.19 14.15 31.71
CA GLY A 151 1.43 14.28 32.49
C GLY A 151 2.43 13.14 32.28
N GLN A 152 2.04 12.09 31.54
CA GLN A 152 2.96 11.04 31.10
C GLN A 152 3.54 11.40 29.72
N GLU A 153 4.81 11.05 29.48
CA GLU A 153 5.40 11.17 28.14
C GLU A 153 4.67 10.24 27.17
N SER A 154 4.09 10.81 26.12
CA SER A 154 3.37 10.02 25.13
C SER A 154 4.30 9.45 24.07
N ILE A 155 3.91 8.32 23.49
CA ILE A 155 4.70 7.64 22.45
C ILE A 155 4.98 8.57 21.26
N SER A 156 4.04 9.45 20.90
CA SER A 156 4.24 10.40 19.81
C SER A 156 5.42 11.35 20.07
N SER A 157 5.68 11.74 21.32
CA SER A 157 6.82 12.60 21.66
C SER A 157 8.19 11.97 21.39
N HIS A 158 8.30 10.64 21.45
CA HIS A 158 9.53 9.90 21.15
C HIS A 158 9.69 9.59 19.66
N LEU A 159 8.58 9.44 18.93
CA LEU A 159 8.58 9.01 17.54
C LEU A 159 8.51 10.17 16.54
N ILE A 160 7.90 11.30 16.90
CA ILE A 160 7.74 12.48 16.05
C ILE A 160 9.10 13.00 15.59
N TYR A 161 9.17 13.51 14.37
CA TYR A 161 10.36 14.20 13.93
C TYR A 161 10.42 15.61 14.52
N ASP A 162 11.43 15.85 15.35
CA ASP A 162 11.73 17.13 15.97
C ASP A 162 13.03 17.67 15.36
N PRO A 163 13.00 18.77 14.59
CA PRO A 163 14.19 19.36 13.98
C PRO A 163 15.26 19.80 15.00
N THR A 164 14.95 19.94 16.28
CA THR A 164 15.94 20.25 17.32
C THR A 164 16.74 19.01 17.75
N LYS A 165 16.26 17.81 17.42
CA LYS A 165 16.83 16.51 17.82
C LYS A 165 17.39 15.72 16.62
N ARG A 166 18.10 16.39 15.71
CA ARG A 166 18.66 15.77 14.48
C ARG A 166 19.58 14.57 14.73
N LEU A 167 20.21 14.49 15.91
CA LEU A 167 21.06 13.36 16.28
C LEU A 167 20.26 12.09 16.65
N GLU A 168 18.97 12.22 16.98
CA GLU A 168 18.06 11.11 17.24
C GLU A 168 17.59 10.49 15.91
N MET A 169 18.52 9.81 15.22
CA MET A 169 18.36 9.37 13.81
C MET A 169 17.10 8.54 13.52
N TRP A 170 16.57 7.81 14.50
CA TRP A 170 15.34 7.03 14.32
C TRP A 170 14.14 7.92 13.97
N ARG A 171 14.11 9.17 14.44
CA ARG A 171 13.02 10.12 14.20
C ARG A 171 12.80 10.43 12.72
N TYR A 172 13.83 10.31 11.89
CA TYR A 172 13.70 10.47 10.44
C TYR A 172 12.83 9.39 9.79
N LEU A 173 12.61 8.26 10.47
CA LEU A 173 11.71 7.18 10.02
C LEU A 173 10.47 7.05 10.89
N THR A 174 10.62 7.07 12.22
CA THR A 174 9.55 6.73 13.16
C THR A 174 8.38 7.71 13.14
N TYR A 175 8.59 8.92 12.63
CA TYR A 175 7.53 9.92 12.52
C TYR A 175 6.34 9.45 11.67
N MET A 176 6.55 8.46 10.79
CA MET A 176 5.50 7.85 9.98
C MET A 176 4.40 7.14 10.80
N PHE A 177 4.65 6.88 12.09
CA PHE A 177 3.71 6.26 13.01
C PHE A 177 2.89 7.27 13.84
N VAL A 178 3.27 8.55 13.84
CA VAL A 178 2.59 9.60 14.59
C VAL A 178 1.58 10.31 13.70
N HIS A 179 0.33 10.50 14.12
CA HIS A 179 -0.68 11.20 13.33
C HIS A 179 -1.44 12.22 14.18
N ILE A 180 -1.62 13.43 13.64
CA ILE A 180 -2.36 14.51 14.27
C ILE A 180 -3.84 14.38 13.86
N GLY A 181 -4.60 13.63 14.66
CA GLY A 181 -6.05 13.48 14.52
C GLY A 181 -6.51 12.34 13.60
N VAL A 182 -7.77 11.95 13.77
CA VAL A 182 -8.40 10.81 13.11
C VAL A 182 -8.50 11.03 11.59
N GLU A 183 -8.88 12.22 11.14
CA GLU A 183 -9.01 12.52 9.71
C GLU A 183 -7.69 12.32 8.96
N HIS A 184 -6.58 12.81 9.53
CA HIS A 184 -5.26 12.69 8.93
C HIS A 184 -4.78 11.23 8.87
N LEU A 185 -5.04 10.44 9.92
CA LEU A 185 -4.75 9.01 9.91
C LEU A 185 -5.59 8.28 8.84
N THR A 186 -6.90 8.51 8.82
CA THR A 186 -7.83 7.83 7.90
C THR A 186 -7.45 8.06 6.45
N VAL A 187 -7.19 9.31 6.04
CA VAL A 187 -6.80 9.62 4.66
C VAL A 187 -5.48 8.93 4.28
N ASN A 188 -4.47 8.95 5.15
CA ASN A 188 -3.21 8.25 4.90
C ASN A 188 -3.43 6.75 4.71
N LEU A 189 -4.18 6.11 5.62
CA LEU A 189 -4.47 4.67 5.55
C LEU A 189 -5.26 4.31 4.29
N CYS A 190 -6.27 5.10 3.93
CA CYS A 190 -7.08 4.87 2.73
C CYS A 190 -6.21 4.90 1.47
N VAL A 191 -5.40 5.95 1.27
CA VAL A 191 -4.55 6.06 0.08
C VAL A 191 -3.44 4.99 0.09
N GLN A 192 -2.81 4.77 1.25
CA GLN A 192 -1.76 3.76 1.44
C GLN A 192 -2.26 2.35 1.08
N LEU A 193 -3.42 1.94 1.59
CA LEU A 193 -3.96 0.61 1.33
C LEU A 193 -4.52 0.49 -0.09
N LEU A 194 -5.28 1.49 -0.56
CA LEU A 194 -5.90 1.48 -1.88
C LEU A 194 -4.87 1.43 -3.02
N LEU A 195 -3.75 2.15 -2.87
CA LEU A 195 -2.72 2.23 -3.91
C LEU A 195 -1.54 1.32 -3.64
N GLY A 196 -1.21 1.06 -2.38
CA GLY A 196 -0.06 0.27 -1.99
C GLY A 196 -0.30 -1.23 -2.13
N ILE A 197 -1.42 -1.78 -1.66
CA ILE A 197 -1.72 -3.23 -1.75
C ILE A 197 -1.64 -3.72 -3.20
N PRO A 198 -2.27 -3.07 -4.20
CA PRO A 198 -2.19 -3.56 -5.56
C PRO A 198 -0.77 -3.45 -6.13
N LEU A 199 -0.02 -2.42 -5.73
CA LEU A 199 1.38 -2.30 -6.11
C LEU A 199 2.22 -3.45 -5.50
N GLU A 200 1.91 -3.89 -4.27
CA GLU A 200 2.57 -5.03 -3.61
C GLU A 200 2.30 -6.35 -4.32
N MET A 201 1.05 -6.59 -4.71
CA MET A 201 0.65 -7.82 -5.42
C MET A 201 1.42 -7.99 -6.74
N VAL A 202 1.91 -6.90 -7.31
CA VAL A 202 2.52 -6.87 -8.65
C VAL A 202 4.04 -6.86 -8.54
N HIS A 203 4.56 -5.98 -7.68
CA HIS A 203 5.99 -5.76 -7.55
C HIS A 203 6.63 -6.53 -6.40
N LYS A 204 5.84 -7.24 -5.58
CA LYS A 204 6.21 -7.86 -4.29
C LYS A 204 6.27 -6.84 -3.17
N TRP A 205 5.75 -7.20 -2.00
CA TRP A 205 5.63 -6.33 -0.82
C TRP A 205 6.93 -5.58 -0.46
N TRP A 206 8.08 -6.27 -0.43
CA TRP A 206 9.34 -5.66 -0.01
C TRP A 206 9.80 -4.52 -0.93
N ARG A 207 9.49 -4.58 -2.23
CA ARG A 207 9.83 -3.52 -3.20
C ARG A 207 9.05 -2.25 -2.92
N VAL A 208 7.78 -2.42 -2.58
CA VAL A 208 6.87 -1.33 -2.27
C VAL A 208 7.21 -0.72 -0.91
N VAL A 209 7.54 -1.55 0.09
CA VAL A 209 8.04 -1.08 1.39
C VAL A 209 9.30 -0.24 1.22
N LEU A 210 10.26 -0.66 0.38
CA LEU A 210 11.46 0.14 0.11
C LEU A 210 11.13 1.52 -0.48
N VAL A 211 10.17 1.58 -1.42
CA VAL A 211 9.73 2.86 -2.00
C VAL A 211 9.06 3.74 -0.94
N TYR A 212 8.19 3.17 -0.10
CA TYR A 212 7.53 3.87 0.99
C TYR A 212 8.54 4.46 1.98
N LEU A 213 9.46 3.63 2.48
CA LEU A 213 10.49 4.05 3.45
C LEU A 213 11.44 5.10 2.85
N ALA A 214 11.77 4.99 1.56
CA ALA A 214 12.55 6.02 0.88
C ALA A 214 11.80 7.36 0.81
N GLY A 215 10.49 7.33 0.60
CA GLY A 215 9.62 8.50 0.67
C GLY A 215 9.58 9.16 2.04
N VAL A 216 9.42 8.34 3.09
CA VAL A 216 9.46 8.79 4.49
C VAL A 216 10.80 9.44 4.82
N LEU A 217 11.90 8.77 4.48
CA LEU A 217 13.25 9.27 4.77
C LEU A 217 13.59 10.54 3.98
N ALA A 218 13.24 10.61 2.69
CA ALA A 218 13.42 11.81 1.88
C ALA A 218 12.56 12.97 2.42
N GLY A 219 11.33 12.66 2.85
CA GLY A 219 10.39 13.62 3.41
C GLY A 219 10.93 14.30 4.68
N SER A 220 11.43 13.53 5.63
CA SER A 220 11.99 14.05 6.88
C SER A 220 13.32 14.77 6.68
N LEU A 221 14.25 14.21 5.89
CA LEU A 221 15.53 14.83 5.62
C LEU A 221 15.40 16.20 4.93
N CYS A 222 14.51 16.29 3.93
CA CYS A 222 14.25 17.54 3.22
C CYS A 222 13.55 18.56 4.13
N SER A 223 12.46 18.16 4.79
CA SER A 223 11.71 19.03 5.71
C SER A 223 12.61 19.57 6.82
N SER A 224 13.52 18.76 7.34
CA SER A 224 14.43 19.21 8.40
C SER A 224 15.35 20.36 8.00
N VAL A 225 15.69 20.49 6.72
CA VAL A 225 16.61 21.51 6.23
C VAL A 225 15.83 22.74 5.76
N THR A 226 14.67 22.55 5.15
CA THR A 226 13.93 23.64 4.51
C THR A 226 12.75 24.18 5.33
N ASP A 227 12.25 23.42 6.31
CA ASP A 227 11.16 23.83 7.23
C ASP A 227 11.52 23.44 8.68
N PRO A 228 12.62 24.02 9.23
CA PRO A 228 13.21 23.61 10.51
C PRO A 228 12.36 23.96 11.75
N ASP A 229 11.29 24.73 11.57
CA ASP A 229 10.42 25.18 12.66
C ASP A 229 9.18 24.29 12.83
N VAL A 230 9.06 23.22 12.02
CA VAL A 230 7.89 22.34 12.00
C VAL A 230 8.29 20.92 12.42
N ASN A 231 7.63 20.42 13.46
CA ASN A 231 7.66 19.00 13.76
C ASN A 231 6.89 18.24 12.69
N LEU A 232 7.46 17.14 12.21
CA LEU A 232 6.83 16.33 11.17
C LEU A 232 6.18 15.10 11.81
N ALA A 233 4.89 14.92 11.54
CA ALA A 233 4.12 13.74 11.93
C ALA A 233 3.36 13.20 10.70
N GLY A 234 3.31 11.89 10.53
CA GLY A 234 2.45 11.21 9.56
C GLY A 234 3.20 10.47 8.47
N GLY A 235 2.64 9.36 8.01
CA GLY A 235 3.23 8.53 6.95
C GLY A 235 3.15 9.12 5.54
N SER A 236 2.74 10.38 5.39
CA SER A 236 2.36 10.97 4.11
C SER A 236 3.50 11.06 3.09
N GLY A 237 4.76 11.23 3.53
CA GLY A 237 5.93 11.14 2.65
C GLY A 237 6.03 9.77 1.95
N GLY A 238 5.71 8.70 2.67
CA GLY A 238 5.59 7.35 2.10
C GLY A 238 4.36 7.20 1.20
N VAL A 239 3.22 7.76 1.59
CA VAL A 239 1.99 7.74 0.76
C VAL A 239 2.20 8.42 -0.59
N TYR A 240 2.83 9.60 -0.61
CA TYR A 240 3.19 10.30 -1.83
C TYR A 240 4.23 9.54 -2.67
N ALA A 241 5.15 8.82 -2.02
CA ALA A 241 6.06 7.93 -2.73
C ALA A 241 5.31 6.79 -3.42
N ILE A 242 4.31 6.17 -2.78
CA ILE A 242 3.46 5.14 -3.41
C ILE A 242 2.63 5.71 -4.56
N LEU A 243 2.04 6.89 -4.38
CA LEU A 243 1.24 7.56 -5.39
C LEU A 243 2.06 7.82 -6.67
N THR A 244 3.31 8.28 -6.51
CA THR A 244 4.22 8.53 -7.63
C THR A 244 4.98 7.30 -8.12
N ALA A 245 5.05 6.24 -7.33
CA ALA A 245 5.53 4.93 -7.79
C ALA A 245 4.65 4.36 -8.91
N HIS A 246 3.34 4.65 -8.90
CA HIS A 246 2.45 4.34 -10.03
C HIS A 246 2.86 5.09 -11.30
N ILE A 247 3.29 6.34 -11.18
CA ILE A 247 3.85 7.10 -12.32
C ILE A 247 5.12 6.41 -12.83
N ALA A 248 6.03 5.98 -11.94
CA ALA A 248 7.22 5.22 -12.35
C ALA A 248 6.84 3.93 -13.10
N THR A 249 5.84 3.18 -12.63
CA THR A 249 5.32 1.99 -13.32
C THR A 249 4.78 2.32 -14.71
N ILE A 250 4.02 3.42 -14.85
CA ILE A 250 3.50 3.90 -16.15
C ILE A 250 4.65 4.27 -17.08
N LEU A 251 5.65 5.01 -16.61
CA LEU A 251 6.78 5.47 -17.42
C LEU A 251 7.62 4.30 -17.94
N MET A 252 7.91 3.32 -17.09
CA MET A 252 8.71 2.15 -17.46
C MET A 252 7.96 1.18 -18.38
N ASN A 253 6.65 1.07 -18.23
CA ASN A 253 5.84 0.06 -18.93
C ASN A 253 4.80 0.69 -19.87
N TRP A 254 5.12 1.88 -20.41
CA TRP A 254 4.20 2.72 -21.17
C TRP A 254 3.52 2.00 -22.34
N ARG A 255 4.27 1.16 -23.06
CA ARG A 255 3.77 0.47 -24.26
C ARG A 255 2.84 -0.69 -23.93
N GLU A 256 2.94 -1.20 -22.71
CA GLU A 256 2.17 -2.32 -22.23
C GLU A 256 0.91 -1.82 -21.49
N MET A 257 0.89 -0.61 -20.94
CA MET A 257 -0.25 -0.03 -20.22
C MET A 257 -1.47 0.25 -21.12
N SER A 258 -2.67 0.00 -20.58
CA SER A 258 -3.91 0.42 -21.24
C SER A 258 -4.21 1.88 -20.89
N PHE A 259 -4.31 2.76 -21.87
CA PHE A 259 -4.60 4.20 -21.63
C PHE A 259 -3.60 4.91 -20.69
N PRO A 260 -2.27 4.78 -20.89
CA PRO A 260 -1.27 5.35 -19.98
C PRO A 260 -1.41 6.88 -19.82
N CYS A 261 -1.80 7.60 -20.87
CA CYS A 261 -2.02 9.04 -20.80
C CYS A 261 -3.13 9.43 -19.82
N ILE A 262 -4.24 8.67 -19.81
CA ILE A 262 -5.39 8.95 -18.93
C ILE A 262 -5.00 8.65 -17.48
N GLN A 263 -4.36 7.51 -17.24
CA GLN A 263 -3.88 7.15 -15.91
C GLN A 263 -2.89 8.19 -15.38
N LEU A 264 -1.91 8.59 -16.19
CA LEU A 264 -0.94 9.62 -15.82
C LEU A 264 -1.64 10.94 -15.49
N PHE A 265 -2.63 11.35 -16.30
CA PHE A 265 -3.41 12.57 -16.05
C PHE A 265 -4.18 12.51 -14.72
N ILE A 266 -4.81 11.37 -14.41
CA ILE A 266 -5.52 11.18 -13.14
C ILE A 266 -4.55 11.30 -11.95
N TYR A 267 -3.43 10.58 -11.98
CA TYR A 267 -2.44 10.65 -10.89
C TYR A 267 -1.86 12.06 -10.73
N LEU A 268 -1.49 12.73 -11.83
CA LEU A 268 -0.98 14.10 -11.78
C LEU A 268 -2.02 15.08 -11.22
N THR A 269 -3.29 14.95 -11.61
CA THR A 269 -4.37 15.82 -11.11
C THR A 269 -4.57 15.65 -9.61
N VAL A 270 -4.57 14.41 -9.10
CA VAL A 270 -4.68 14.13 -7.66
C VAL A 270 -3.49 14.70 -6.90
N ILE A 271 -2.26 14.46 -7.36
CA ILE A 271 -1.02 14.95 -6.70
C ILE A 271 -1.00 16.47 -6.67
N VAL A 272 -1.24 17.12 -7.81
CA VAL A 272 -1.18 18.58 -7.92
C VAL A 272 -2.30 19.22 -7.10
N GLY A 273 -3.50 18.65 -7.11
CA GLY A 273 -4.62 19.12 -6.31
C GLY A 273 -4.33 19.08 -4.81
N ASP A 274 -3.84 17.95 -4.30
CA ASP A 274 -3.52 17.78 -2.88
C ASP A 274 -2.35 18.67 -2.43
N LEU A 275 -1.30 18.78 -3.26
CA LEU A 275 -0.16 19.65 -2.98
C LEU A 275 -0.57 21.14 -3.00
N ALA A 276 -1.39 21.55 -3.97
CA ALA A 276 -1.90 22.92 -4.06
C ALA A 276 -2.76 23.27 -2.84
N MET A 277 -3.62 22.34 -2.40
CA MET A 277 -4.41 22.52 -1.17
C MET A 277 -3.52 22.62 0.07
N SER A 278 -2.49 21.79 0.18
CA SER A 278 -1.53 21.82 1.29
C SER A 278 -0.77 23.15 1.35
N ILE A 279 -0.31 23.65 0.20
CA ILE A 279 0.37 24.95 0.09
C ILE A 279 -0.60 26.10 0.41
N TYR A 280 -1.82 26.07 -0.11
CA TYR A 280 -2.84 27.09 0.15
C TYR A 280 -3.17 27.20 1.64
N GLN A 281 -3.36 26.07 2.32
CA GLN A 281 -3.64 26.05 3.77
C GLN A 281 -2.49 26.66 4.58
N ARG A 282 -1.24 26.39 4.20
CA ARG A 282 -0.04 26.91 4.87
C ARG A 282 0.18 28.39 4.59
N CYS A 283 0.16 28.80 3.32
CA CYS A 283 0.54 30.15 2.90
C CYS A 283 -0.58 31.17 3.07
N TRP A 284 -1.84 30.79 2.81
CA TRP A 284 -2.98 31.70 2.83
C TRP A 284 -3.76 31.65 4.14
N LEU A 285 -4.10 30.44 4.60
CA LEU A 285 -4.90 30.28 5.82
C LEU A 285 -4.03 30.28 7.09
N ARG A 286 -2.70 30.28 6.96
CA ARG A 286 -1.73 30.19 8.06
C ARG A 286 -2.03 29.03 9.02
N ARG A 287 -2.69 27.97 8.51
CA ARG A 287 -3.01 26.78 9.28
C ARG A 287 -1.86 25.80 9.13
N SER A 288 -1.21 25.47 10.25
CA SER A 288 -0.14 24.47 10.29
C SER A 288 -0.75 23.13 10.69
N ASN A 289 -0.86 22.19 9.75
CA ASN A 289 -1.39 20.85 10.06
C ASN A 289 -0.31 19.88 10.56
N GLY A 290 0.90 20.35 10.89
CA GLY A 290 2.00 19.49 11.36
C GLY A 290 2.55 18.50 10.32
N VAL A 291 2.15 18.67 9.05
CA VAL A 291 2.63 17.92 7.90
C VAL A 291 3.11 18.92 6.85
N GLY A 292 4.41 18.96 6.60
CA GLY A 292 4.99 19.87 5.63
C GLY A 292 4.69 19.45 4.21
N TYR A 293 4.19 20.37 3.36
CA TYR A 293 4.09 20.16 1.91
C TYR A 293 5.45 19.77 1.28
N VAL A 294 6.55 20.16 1.93
CA VAL A 294 7.92 19.73 1.59
C VAL A 294 8.08 18.22 1.71
N ALA A 295 7.57 17.61 2.78
CA ALA A 295 7.64 16.16 2.97
C ALA A 295 6.87 15.42 1.86
N HIS A 296 5.70 15.95 1.46
CA HIS A 296 4.93 15.41 0.34
C HIS A 296 5.72 15.50 -0.97
N LEU A 297 6.33 16.65 -1.26
CA LEU A 297 7.11 16.87 -2.47
C LEU A 297 8.35 15.98 -2.54
N ALA A 298 9.11 15.88 -1.43
CA ALA A 298 10.30 15.03 -1.36
C ALA A 298 9.93 13.55 -1.44
N GLY A 299 8.83 13.14 -0.78
CA GLY A 299 8.27 11.80 -0.90
C GLY A 299 7.84 11.46 -2.33
N ALA A 300 7.17 12.38 -3.01
CA ALA A 300 6.78 12.25 -4.41
C ALA A 300 8.00 12.07 -5.35
N LEU A 301 9.05 12.87 -5.14
CA LEU A 301 10.28 12.74 -5.92
C LEU A 301 10.97 11.39 -5.66
N ALA A 302 11.05 10.97 -4.40
CA ALA A 302 11.59 9.66 -4.02
C ALA A 302 10.79 8.52 -4.66
N GLY A 303 9.46 8.58 -4.67
CA GLY A 303 8.60 7.57 -5.28
C GLY A 303 8.84 7.37 -6.77
N VAL A 304 8.99 8.46 -7.54
CA VAL A 304 9.35 8.36 -8.96
C VAL A 304 10.74 7.75 -9.13
N LEU A 305 11.75 8.32 -8.45
CA LEU A 305 13.15 7.92 -8.63
C LEU A 305 13.36 6.47 -8.20
N VAL A 306 13.01 6.13 -6.95
CA VAL A 306 13.16 4.79 -6.39
C VAL A 306 12.28 3.80 -7.12
N GLY A 307 11.05 4.20 -7.50
CA GLY A 307 10.15 3.37 -8.27
C GLY A 307 10.76 2.88 -9.59
N ILE A 308 11.51 3.73 -10.30
CA ILE A 308 12.15 3.40 -11.58
C ILE A 308 13.16 2.26 -11.46
N TRP A 309 13.92 2.19 -10.38
CA TRP A 309 14.96 1.16 -10.25
C TRP A 309 14.57 -0.02 -9.36
N VAL A 310 13.63 0.19 -8.44
CA VAL A 310 13.13 -0.84 -7.54
C VAL A 310 11.98 -1.60 -8.16
N LEU A 311 11.00 -0.98 -8.82
CA LEU A 311 9.83 -1.72 -9.32
C LEU A 311 10.17 -2.57 -10.55
N LYS A 312 9.26 -3.51 -10.86
CA LYS A 312 9.46 -4.43 -11.98
C LYS A 312 9.27 -3.69 -13.31
N ASN A 313 10.31 -3.72 -14.14
CA ASN A 313 10.23 -3.45 -15.55
C ASN A 313 10.02 -4.77 -16.30
N PHE A 314 8.90 -4.90 -17.01
CA PHE A 314 8.53 -6.16 -17.65
C PHE A 314 9.26 -6.43 -18.96
N ARG A 315 9.77 -5.39 -19.64
CA ARG A 315 10.48 -5.49 -20.92
C ARG A 315 11.61 -4.47 -21.01
N PRO A 316 12.71 -4.67 -20.26
CA PRO A 316 13.78 -3.70 -20.18
C PRO A 316 14.39 -3.40 -21.56
N THR A 317 14.35 -2.13 -21.94
CA THR A 317 15.06 -1.59 -23.12
C THR A 317 16.34 -0.87 -22.71
N LYS A 318 17.28 -0.66 -23.65
CA LYS A 318 18.51 0.12 -23.41
C LYS A 318 18.24 1.53 -22.85
N LYS A 319 17.12 2.15 -23.26
CA LYS A 319 16.70 3.47 -22.77
C LYS A 319 16.28 3.41 -21.30
N GLU A 320 15.56 2.37 -20.90
CA GLU A 320 15.16 2.17 -19.50
C GLU A 320 16.36 1.82 -18.62
N THR A 321 17.38 1.11 -19.13
CA THR A 321 18.63 0.90 -18.38
C THR A 321 19.36 2.22 -18.12
N TYR A 322 19.37 3.15 -19.08
CA TYR A 322 19.93 4.49 -18.84
C TYR A 322 19.11 5.26 -17.80
N LEU A 323 17.78 5.23 -17.92
CA LEU A 323 16.87 5.86 -16.95
C LEU A 323 17.07 5.31 -15.54
N TRP A 324 17.30 4.00 -15.41
CA TRP A 324 17.62 3.32 -14.16
C TRP A 324 18.87 3.93 -13.50
N TRP A 325 19.98 4.05 -14.24
CA TRP A 325 21.22 4.62 -13.70
C TRP A 325 21.08 6.10 -13.35
N VAL A 326 20.38 6.88 -14.18
CA VAL A 326 20.11 8.29 -13.90
C VAL A 326 19.29 8.42 -12.62
N ALA A 327 18.26 7.60 -12.43
CA ALA A 327 17.42 7.64 -11.24
C ALA A 327 18.21 7.28 -9.97
N VAL A 328 18.99 6.19 -10.00
CA VAL A 328 19.85 5.76 -8.88
C VAL A 328 20.86 6.84 -8.51
N PHE A 329 21.56 7.39 -9.51
CA PHE A 329 22.55 8.44 -9.29
C PHE A 329 21.90 9.71 -8.69
N THR A 330 20.79 10.17 -9.29
CA THR A 330 20.09 11.37 -8.85
C THR A 330 19.60 11.23 -7.41
N PHE A 331 18.94 10.13 -7.07
CA PHE A 331 18.48 9.90 -5.71
C PHE A 331 19.64 9.81 -4.71
N SER A 332 20.73 9.11 -5.07
CA SER A 332 21.90 8.98 -4.19
C SER A 332 22.55 10.34 -3.90
N VAL A 333 22.67 11.21 -4.91
CA VAL A 333 23.18 12.57 -4.76
C VAL A 333 22.26 13.42 -3.89
N LEU A 334 20.95 13.39 -4.13
CA LEU A 334 19.98 14.16 -3.34
C LEU A 334 19.97 13.73 -1.87
N MET A 335 19.94 12.42 -1.60
CA MET A 335 19.97 11.90 -0.23
C MET A 335 21.31 12.22 0.45
N GLY A 336 22.43 12.03 -0.24
CA GLY A 336 23.76 12.38 0.28
C GLY A 336 23.86 13.87 0.63
N ALA A 337 23.37 14.75 -0.24
CA ALA A 337 23.33 16.18 0.01
C ALA A 337 22.46 16.52 1.22
N MET A 338 21.25 15.97 1.32
CA MET A 338 20.36 16.22 2.47
C MET A 338 20.95 15.69 3.78
N ILE A 339 21.61 14.53 3.78
CA ILE A 339 22.30 13.99 4.96
C ILE A 339 23.41 14.94 5.39
N VAL A 340 24.28 15.38 4.47
CA VAL A 340 25.37 16.33 4.78
C VAL A 340 24.80 17.64 5.33
N LEU A 341 23.75 18.19 4.70
CA LEU A 341 23.10 19.43 5.15
C LEU A 341 22.50 19.29 6.55
N ASN A 342 21.92 18.14 6.89
CA ASN A 342 21.44 17.87 8.25
C ASN A 342 22.58 17.81 9.28
N PHE A 343 23.72 17.23 8.94
CA PHE A 343 24.90 17.18 9.83
C PHE A 343 25.52 18.56 10.07
N VAL A 344 25.56 19.42 9.04
CA VAL A 344 26.17 20.76 9.15
C VAL A 344 25.17 21.86 9.51
N TYR A 345 23.90 21.51 9.75
CA TYR A 345 22.81 22.48 9.89
C TYR A 345 23.06 23.51 11.00
N ASP A 346 23.31 23.04 12.23
CA ASP A 346 23.48 23.94 13.38
C ASP A 346 24.80 24.74 13.32
N THR A 347 25.77 24.30 12.53
CA THR A 347 27.07 24.99 12.38
C THR A 347 27.08 26.03 11.26
N TRP A 348 26.31 25.81 10.17
CA TRP A 348 26.37 26.64 8.96
C TRP A 348 25.06 27.32 8.58
N LEU A 349 23.91 26.74 8.92
CA LEU A 349 22.60 27.19 8.43
C LEU A 349 21.76 27.90 9.50
N ARG A 350 21.98 27.60 10.79
CA ARG A 350 21.22 28.16 11.93
C ARG A 350 21.89 29.40 12.57
N LYS A 351 22.37 30.33 11.75
CA LYS A 351 22.93 31.61 12.24
C LYS A 351 21.85 32.67 12.43
#